data_AF-E6N447-F1
#
_entry.id   AF-E6N447-F1
#
_cell.length_a   1.000
_cell.length_b   1.000
_cell.length_c   1.000
_cell.angle_alpha   90.00
_cell.angle_beta   90.00
_cell.angle_gamma   90.00
#
_symmetry.space_group_name_H-M   'P 1'
#
loop_
_entity.id
_entity.type
_entity.pdbx_description
1 polymer ?
#
loop_
_entity_poly.entity_id
_entity_poly.type
_entity_poly.pdbx_seq_one_letter_code
_entity_poly.pdbx_strand_id
1 'polypeptide(L)'
;MRWQWTSIMLRKILAFLFMLSALLRCVCGAAVEGLDDLRVADEVDGLIRLRCRNSYCELEEICAVSVSEGVADVRFSRMFSEFNLLFMGRDELTKKLRRLGVKVVKGLFGGKSIKTRIKNL
;
A
#
# COMPACT_ATOMS: atom_id res chain seq x y z
N MET A 1 -6.44 -42.23 -8.26
CA MET A 1 -6.48 -40.79 -8.65
C MET A 1 -7.26 -39.98 -7.61
N ARG A 2 -6.71 -39.69 -6.43
CA ARG A 2 -7.47 -39.09 -5.29
C ARG A 2 -6.83 -37.85 -4.64
N TRP A 3 -5.86 -37.22 -5.30
CA TRP A 3 -5.01 -36.17 -4.71
C TRP A 3 -5.08 -34.79 -5.41
N GLN A 4 -5.89 -34.60 -6.45
CA GLN A 4 -6.00 -33.29 -7.14
C GLN A 4 -7.11 -32.38 -6.61
N TRP A 5 -8.14 -32.93 -5.96
CA TRP A 5 -9.31 -32.16 -5.51
C TRP A 5 -9.03 -31.29 -4.27
N THR A 6 -8.11 -31.72 -3.40
CA THR A 6 -7.74 -30.97 -2.20
C THR A 6 -6.99 -29.69 -2.54
N SER A 7 -6.11 -29.69 -3.55
CA SER A 7 -5.33 -28.50 -3.92
C SER A 7 -6.20 -27.37 -4.50
N ILE A 8 -7.21 -27.68 -5.33
CA ILE A 8 -8.06 -26.67 -5.96
C ILE A 8 -9.02 -26.04 -4.94
N MET A 9 -9.63 -26.86 -4.07
CA MET A 9 -10.45 -26.37 -2.96
C MET A 9 -9.61 -25.53 -1.98
N LEU A 10 -8.40 -25.96 -1.63
CA LEU A 10 -7.50 -25.18 -0.76
C LEU A 10 -7.11 -23.86 -1.42
N ARG A 11 -6.82 -23.82 -2.72
CA ARG A 11 -6.51 -22.59 -3.46
C ARG A 11 -7.70 -21.63 -3.51
N LYS A 12 -8.92 -22.13 -3.67
CA LYS A 12 -10.14 -21.30 -3.65
C LYS A 12 -10.44 -20.77 -2.25
N ILE A 13 -10.28 -21.60 -1.22
CA ILE A 13 -10.43 -21.19 0.20
C ILE A 13 -9.33 -20.22 0.59
N LEU A 14 -8.09 -20.45 0.18
CA LEU A 14 -6.97 -19.51 0.39
C LEU A 14 -7.22 -18.22 -0.35
N ALA A 15 -7.63 -18.22 -1.63
CA ALA A 15 -7.98 -17.02 -2.37
C ALA A 15 -9.17 -16.27 -1.74
N PHE A 16 -10.16 -16.99 -1.20
CA PHE A 16 -11.29 -16.43 -0.47
C PHE A 16 -10.88 -15.84 0.89
N LEU A 17 -10.00 -16.52 1.64
CA LEU A 17 -9.38 -15.99 2.86
C LEU A 17 -8.40 -14.84 2.57
N PHE A 18 -7.75 -14.84 1.41
CA PHE A 18 -6.91 -13.76 0.87
C PHE A 18 -7.77 -12.53 0.52
N MET A 19 -8.97 -12.76 0.00
CA MET A 19 -10.00 -11.75 -0.26
C MET A 19 -10.62 -11.22 1.05
N LEU A 20 -10.73 -12.07 2.08
CA LEU A 20 -11.18 -11.68 3.43
C LEU A 20 -10.11 -10.95 4.25
N SER A 21 -8.83 -11.08 3.89
CA SER A 21 -7.79 -10.28 4.54
C SER A 21 -7.94 -8.82 4.11
N ALA A 22 -8.50 -8.02 5.00
CA ALA A 22 -8.66 -6.57 4.85
C ALA A 22 -7.30 -5.86 4.91
N LEU A 23 -6.33 -6.26 4.09
CA LEU A 23 -5.00 -5.67 3.99
C LEU A 23 -4.88 -4.95 2.67
N LEU A 24 -4.15 -3.83 2.66
CA LEU A 24 -3.78 -3.20 1.41
C LEU A 24 -2.74 -4.09 0.71
N ARG A 25 -2.90 -4.23 -0.60
CA ARG A 25 -2.04 -5.07 -1.43
C ARG A 25 -1.53 -4.27 -2.62
N CYS A 26 -0.26 -4.47 -2.94
CA CYS A 26 0.27 -4.06 -4.23
C CYS A 26 -0.38 -4.90 -5.34
N VAL A 27 -0.33 -4.42 -6.57
CA VAL A 27 -0.85 -5.14 -7.76
C VAL A 27 -0.16 -6.49 -7.98
N CYS A 28 1.07 -6.67 -7.49
CA CYS A 28 1.77 -7.94 -7.50
C CYS A 28 1.34 -8.91 -6.38
N GLY A 29 0.36 -8.54 -5.56
CA GLY A 29 -0.19 -9.35 -4.46
C GLY A 29 0.51 -9.18 -3.10
N ALA A 30 1.69 -8.54 -3.06
CA ALA A 30 2.42 -8.28 -1.83
C ALA A 30 1.60 -7.38 -0.88
N ALA A 31 1.61 -7.68 0.42
CA ALA A 31 0.96 -6.86 1.43
C ALA A 31 1.71 -5.52 1.60
N VAL A 32 0.96 -4.46 1.93
CA VAL A 32 1.50 -3.12 2.17
C VAL A 32 0.86 -2.56 3.43
N GLU A 33 1.54 -2.71 4.57
CA GLU A 33 1.04 -2.32 5.88
C GLU A 33 1.79 -1.14 6.49
N GLY A 34 3.01 -0.87 6.04
CA GLY A 34 3.85 0.23 6.53
C GLY A 34 5.05 0.52 5.62
N LEU A 35 5.98 1.34 6.13
CA LEU A 35 7.20 1.70 5.40
C LEU A 35 8.10 0.50 5.11
N ASP A 36 8.08 -0.52 5.97
CA ASP A 36 8.88 -1.75 5.80
C ASP A 36 8.42 -2.63 4.64
N ASP A 37 7.26 -2.35 4.04
CA ASP A 37 6.81 -3.04 2.82
C ASP A 37 7.16 -2.25 1.55
N LEU A 38 7.77 -1.08 1.74
CA LEU A 38 8.13 -0.15 0.70
C LEU A 38 9.66 0.02 0.66
N ARG A 39 10.12 0.54 -0.48
CA ARG A 39 11.48 1.02 -0.67
C ARG A 39 11.44 2.35 -1.39
N VAL A 40 12.43 3.21 -1.12
CA VAL A 40 12.61 4.46 -1.84
C VAL A 40 12.96 4.13 -3.29
N ALA A 41 12.17 4.66 -4.22
CA ALA A 41 12.42 4.57 -5.66
C ALA A 41 13.35 5.70 -6.09
N ASP A 42 13.00 6.94 -5.72
CA ASP A 42 13.80 8.14 -5.93
C ASP A 42 13.45 9.22 -4.88
N GLU A 43 14.34 10.21 -4.78
CA GLU A 43 14.13 11.43 -4.02
C GLU A 43 14.62 12.61 -4.86
N VAL A 44 13.70 13.50 -5.26
CA VAL A 44 14.01 14.66 -6.12
C VAL A 44 13.26 15.87 -5.58
N ASP A 45 13.96 16.98 -5.33
CA ASP A 45 13.39 18.25 -4.86
C ASP A 45 12.46 18.10 -3.63
N GLY A 46 12.82 17.23 -2.68
CA GLY A 46 12.03 16.97 -1.47
C GLY A 46 10.76 16.15 -1.70
N LEU A 47 10.56 15.58 -2.89
CA LEU A 47 9.57 14.56 -3.19
C LEU A 47 10.23 13.17 -3.09
N ILE A 48 9.76 12.37 -2.14
CA ILE A 48 10.18 10.98 -1.93
C ILE A 48 9.16 10.07 -2.58
N ARG A 49 9.57 9.31 -3.62
CA ARG A 49 8.72 8.28 -4.23
C ARG A 49 9.02 6.92 -3.61
N LEU A 50 7.97 6.21 -3.25
CA LEU A 50 8.01 4.89 -2.65
C LEU A 50 7.36 3.88 -3.58
N ARG A 51 8.03 2.74 -3.73
CA ARG A 51 7.54 1.61 -4.51
C ARG A 51 7.51 0.33 -3.69
N CYS A 52 6.88 -0.70 -4.25
CA CYS A 52 6.83 -2.02 -3.65
C CYS A 52 8.25 -2.53 -3.36
N ARG A 53 8.44 -3.13 -2.17
CA ARG A 53 9.71 -3.78 -1.81
C ARG A 53 9.96 -5.06 -2.59
N ASN A 54 8.93 -5.72 -3.12
CA ASN A 54 9.10 -6.86 -4.03
C ASN A 54 9.83 -6.42 -5.30
N SER A 55 11.02 -6.97 -5.54
CA SER A 55 11.90 -6.62 -6.67
C SER A 55 11.30 -6.95 -8.03
N TYR A 56 10.38 -7.90 -8.10
CA TYR A 56 9.70 -8.31 -9.34
C TYR A 56 8.43 -7.51 -9.63
N CYS A 57 8.07 -6.54 -8.77
CA CYS A 57 6.90 -5.71 -9.00
C CYS A 57 7.21 -4.58 -10.00
N GLU A 58 6.48 -4.57 -11.11
CA GLU A 58 6.59 -3.56 -12.16
C GLU A 58 5.90 -2.24 -11.81
N LEU A 59 5.09 -2.19 -10.74
CA LEU A 59 4.51 -0.93 -10.30
C LEU A 59 5.61 0.00 -9.79
N GLU A 60 5.84 1.07 -10.56
CA GLU A 60 6.91 2.03 -10.33
C GLU A 60 6.67 2.89 -9.08
N GLU A 61 5.42 3.15 -8.73
CA GLU A 61 5.04 3.99 -7.60
C GLU A 61 3.81 3.43 -6.86
N ILE A 62 3.93 3.28 -5.54
CA ILE A 62 2.80 3.04 -4.65
C ILE A 62 2.34 4.35 -4.03
N CYS A 63 3.29 5.15 -3.54
CA CYS A 63 2.98 6.47 -3.01
C CYS A 63 4.16 7.42 -3.13
N ALA A 64 3.85 8.71 -3.08
CA ALA A 64 4.81 9.78 -3.03
C ALA A 64 4.54 10.65 -1.82
N VAL A 65 5.60 11.13 -1.18
CA VAL A 65 5.55 11.97 0.02
C VAL A 65 6.34 13.24 -0.25
N SER A 66 5.70 14.39 -0.06
CA SER A 66 6.36 15.70 -0.10
C SER A 66 6.11 16.44 1.19
N VAL A 67 7.09 17.16 1.71
CA VAL A 67 6.94 17.97 2.92
C VAL A 67 7.03 19.45 2.57
N SER A 68 6.01 20.20 2.97
CA SER A 68 5.97 21.66 2.84
C SER A 68 5.44 22.26 4.14
N GLU A 69 6.13 23.26 4.69
CA GLU A 69 5.66 24.01 5.88
C GLU A 69 5.29 23.11 7.09
N GLY A 70 6.04 22.01 7.30
CA GLY A 70 5.78 21.07 8.40
C GLY A 70 4.56 20.16 8.20
N VAL A 71 4.01 20.12 6.98
CA VAL A 71 2.95 19.19 6.57
C VAL A 71 3.51 18.19 5.55
N ALA A 72 3.34 16.90 5.83
CA ALA A 72 3.64 15.84 4.87
C ALA A 72 2.39 15.52 4.05
N ASP A 73 2.46 15.82 2.76
CA ASP A 73 1.47 15.43 1.78
C ASP A 73 1.81 14.05 1.21
N VAL A 74 0.92 13.09 1.44
CA VAL A 74 1.03 11.73 0.91
C VAL A 74 0.04 11.57 -0.24
N ARG A 75 0.52 11.12 -1.39
CA ARG A 75 -0.28 10.76 -2.56
C ARG A 75 -0.11 9.27 -2.82
N PHE A 76 -1.21 8.54 -2.95
CA PHE A 76 -1.18 7.15 -3.40
C PHE A 76 -1.36 7.09 -4.91
N SER A 77 -0.68 6.16 -5.57
CA SER A 77 -0.84 5.95 -7.00
C SER A 77 -2.26 5.48 -7.29
N ARG A 78 -2.82 5.97 -8.40
CA ARG A 78 -4.19 5.64 -8.81
C ARG A 78 -4.37 4.13 -8.98
N MET A 79 -3.38 3.48 -9.62
CA MET A 79 -3.41 2.03 -9.84
C MET A 79 -3.43 1.24 -8.52
N PHE A 80 -2.67 1.66 -7.51
CA PHE A 80 -2.70 1.02 -6.20
C PHE A 80 -4.06 1.20 -5.51
N SER A 81 -4.62 2.41 -5.52
CA SER A 81 -5.92 2.70 -4.90
C SER A 81 -7.07 1.96 -5.59
N GLU A 82 -7.15 2.01 -6.92
CA GLU A 82 -8.19 1.33 -7.71
C GLU A 82 -8.11 -0.19 -7.57
N PHE A 83 -6.90 -0.76 -7.58
CA PHE A 83 -6.72 -2.19 -7.35
C PHE A 83 -7.29 -2.62 -5.99
N ASN A 84 -6.99 -1.88 -4.91
CA ASN A 84 -7.53 -2.20 -3.60
C ASN A 84 -9.04 -1.96 -3.50
N LEU A 85 -9.58 -0.95 -4.21
CA LEU A 85 -11.01 -0.68 -4.27
C LEU A 85 -11.81 -1.86 -4.85
N LEU A 86 -11.23 -2.66 -5.74
CA LEU A 86 -11.90 -3.86 -6.28
C LEU A 86 -12.18 -4.91 -5.20
N PHE A 87 -11.37 -4.94 -4.14
CA PHE A 87 -11.45 -5.96 -3.09
C PHE A 87 -12.02 -5.42 -1.78
N MET A 88 -12.10 -4.11 -1.61
CA MET A 88 -12.68 -3.49 -0.41
C MET A 88 -13.48 -2.24 -0.76
N GLY A 89 -14.54 -1.96 0.01
CA GLY A 89 -15.35 -0.76 -0.18
C GLY A 89 -14.56 0.54 0.00
N ARG A 90 -15.03 1.63 -0.62
CA ARG A 90 -14.39 2.95 -0.63
C ARG A 90 -14.07 3.48 0.78
N ASP A 91 -14.99 3.32 1.72
CA ASP A 91 -14.80 3.83 3.09
C ASP A 91 -13.67 3.10 3.82
N GLU A 92 -13.62 1.78 3.66
CA GLU A 92 -12.59 0.96 4.27
C GLU A 92 -11.22 1.22 3.63
N LEU A 93 -11.18 1.34 2.30
CA LEU A 93 -9.99 1.77 1.57
C LEU A 93 -9.48 3.11 2.09
N THR A 94 -10.35 4.10 2.19
CA THR A 94 -10.01 5.45 2.66
C THR A 94 -9.39 5.42 4.06
N LYS A 95 -9.97 4.63 4.98
CA LYS A 95 -9.44 4.45 6.33
C LYS A 95 -8.05 3.81 6.30
N LYS A 96 -7.85 2.77 5.47
CA LYS A 96 -6.55 2.07 5.38
C LYS A 96 -5.46 2.92 4.74
N LEU A 97 -5.76 3.62 3.64
CA LEU A 97 -4.81 4.54 3.00
C LEU A 97 -4.39 5.66 3.96
N ARG A 98 -5.32 6.21 4.75
CA ARG A 98 -4.98 7.17 5.81
C ARG A 98 -4.02 6.58 6.84
N ARG A 99 -4.31 5.38 7.35
CA ARG A 99 -3.43 4.70 8.33
C ARG A 99 -2.04 4.40 7.73
N LEU A 100 -1.99 3.93 6.49
CA LEU A 100 -0.74 3.66 5.79
C LEU A 100 0.08 4.94 5.61
N GLY A 101 -0.54 6.03 5.17
CA GLY A 101 0.14 7.31 4.98
C GLY A 101 0.77 7.84 6.26
N VAL A 102 0.05 7.76 7.40
CA VAL A 102 0.60 8.12 8.71
C VAL A 102 1.79 7.24 9.10
N LYS A 103 1.71 5.92 8.90
CA LYS A 103 2.83 5.01 9.17
C LYS A 103 4.05 5.31 8.31
N VAL A 104 3.84 5.59 7.02
CA VAL A 104 4.90 5.95 6.09
C VAL A 104 5.59 7.25 6.52
N VAL A 105 4.84 8.31 6.79
CA VAL A 105 5.39 9.59 7.26
C VAL A 105 6.15 9.40 8.58
N LYS A 106 5.58 8.65 9.54
CA LYS A 106 6.25 8.35 10.82
C LYS A 106 7.57 7.63 10.61
N GLY A 107 7.61 6.64 9.71
CA GLY A 107 8.80 5.87 9.40
C GLY A 107 9.88 6.71 8.70
N LEU A 108 9.50 7.57 7.77
CA LEU A 108 10.44 8.42 7.03
C LEU A 108 11.07 9.52 7.90
N PHE A 109 10.28 10.13 8.79
CA PHE A 109 10.70 11.34 9.51
C PHE A 109 10.90 11.13 11.02
N GLY A 110 11.01 9.89 11.48
CA GLY A 110 11.55 9.55 12.80
C GLY A 110 10.77 10.12 13.98
N GLY A 111 9.44 10.16 13.92
CA GLY A 111 8.59 10.57 15.06
C GLY A 111 8.49 12.08 15.31
N LYS A 112 9.06 12.93 14.45
CA LYS A 112 8.69 14.36 14.41
C LYS A 112 7.18 14.46 14.20
N SER A 113 6.51 15.31 14.98
CA SER A 113 5.06 15.53 14.86
C SER A 113 4.74 16.32 13.60
N ILE A 114 4.87 15.66 12.45
CA ILE A 114 4.56 16.20 11.13
C ILE A 114 3.09 15.90 10.85
N LYS A 115 2.31 16.95 10.59
CA LYS A 115 0.91 16.77 10.20
C LYS A 115 0.87 16.02 8.87
N THR A 116 0.16 14.90 8.84
CA THR A 116 0.01 14.10 7.62
C THR A 116 -1.29 14.47 6.92
N ARG A 117 -1.19 14.87 5.66
CA ARG A 117 -2.33 15.11 4.78
C ARG A 117 -2.29 14.08 3.65
N ILE A 118 -3.39 13.36 3.45
CA ILE A 118 -3.51 12.44 2.32
C ILE A 118 -4.25 13.16 1.20
N LYS A 119 -3.64 13.23 0.02
CA LYS A 119 -4.24 13.79 -1.18
C LYS A 119 -4.86 12.66 -2.01
N ASN A 120 -5.97 12.97 -2.68
CA ASN A 120 -6.66 12.11 -3.66
C ASN A 120 -7.33 10.83 -3.09
N LEU A 121 -8.08 10.95 -1.98
CA LEU A 121 -8.99 9.89 -1.46
C LEU A 121 -10.40 10.03 -2.06
#